data_AF-A0A6M0BWT0-F1
#
_entry.id   AF-A0A6M0BWT0-F1
#
_cell.length_a   1.000
_cell.length_b   1.000
_cell.length_c   1.000
_cell.angle_alpha   90.00
_cell.angle_beta   90.00
_cell.angle_gamma   90.00
#
_symmetry.space_group_name_H-M   'P 1'
#
loop_
_entity.id
_entity.type
_entity.pdbx_description
1 polymer ?
#
loop_
_entity_poly.entity_id
_entity_poly.type
_entity_poly.pdbx_seq_one_letter_code
_entity_poly.pdbx_strand_id
1 'polypeptide(L)'
;MNSNYIPAYLSLGDLLLAKGDWQQAQLIYDQAVKINPNFDRLHKNLVNVIAKYQGIDEAFNYYQLTRQDQRKITINTTDILACVVVRNESLRLPYFLSYHRQQGIDKFLIVDNGSNDETLAYLLQQPDV
;
A
#
# COMPACT_ATOMS: atom_id res chain seq x y z
N MET A 1 -7.39 -32.96 -0.19
CA MET A 1 -6.13 -32.28 0.13
C MET A 1 -6.45 -31.07 0.99
N ASN A 2 -5.74 -30.87 2.10
CA ASN A 2 -6.13 -29.94 3.16
C ASN A 2 -5.99 -28.49 2.69
N SER A 3 -7.12 -27.79 2.54
CA SER A 3 -7.25 -26.43 2.00
C SER A 3 -6.67 -25.33 2.90
N ASN A 4 -5.89 -25.67 3.93
CA ASN A 4 -5.45 -24.75 5.01
C ASN A 4 -3.93 -24.54 5.10
N TYR A 5 -3.14 -25.02 4.14
CA TYR A 5 -1.68 -24.96 4.27
C TYR A 5 -1.06 -23.77 3.51
N ILE A 6 -1.38 -22.55 3.96
CA ILE A 6 -0.78 -21.28 3.51
C ILE A 6 0.76 -21.34 3.43
N PRO A 7 1.48 -22.00 4.37
CA PRO A 7 2.94 -22.11 4.25
C PRO A 7 3.43 -22.80 2.96
N ALA A 8 2.73 -23.81 2.42
CA ALA A 8 3.17 -24.39 1.13
C ALA A 8 2.93 -23.44 -0.04
N TYR A 9 1.84 -22.67 -0.02
CA TYR A 9 1.62 -21.65 -1.05
C TYR A 9 2.74 -20.60 -1.03
N LEU A 10 3.18 -20.18 0.15
CA LEU A 10 4.35 -19.31 0.29
C LEU A 10 5.62 -19.96 -0.27
N SER A 11 5.95 -21.17 0.18
CA SER A 11 7.16 -21.85 -0.28
C SER A 11 7.15 -22.11 -1.79
N LEU A 12 6.01 -22.51 -2.36
CA LEU A 12 5.88 -22.73 -3.79
C LEU A 12 6.01 -21.42 -4.58
N GLY A 13 5.35 -20.35 -4.12
CA GLY A 13 5.48 -19.03 -4.70
C GLY A 13 6.93 -18.55 -4.67
N ASP A 14 7.62 -18.64 -3.53
CA ASP A 14 9.03 -18.25 -3.39
C ASP A 14 9.95 -19.05 -4.34
N LEU A 15 9.69 -20.35 -4.52
CA LEU A 15 10.41 -21.19 -5.49
C LEU A 15 10.16 -20.76 -6.94
N LEU A 16 8.93 -20.40 -7.29
CA LEU A 16 8.58 -19.89 -8.62
C LEU A 16 9.25 -18.54 -8.89
N LEU A 17 9.30 -17.65 -7.89
CA LEU A 17 10.02 -16.38 -7.99
C LEU A 17 11.52 -16.58 -8.20
N ALA A 18 12.13 -17.54 -7.49
CA ALA A 18 13.55 -17.87 -7.67
C ALA A 18 13.85 -18.41 -9.08
N LYS A 19 12.88 -19.03 -9.75
CA LYS A 19 12.97 -19.49 -11.14
C LYS A 19 12.68 -18.40 -12.17
N GLY A 20 12.16 -17.25 -11.75
CA GLY A 20 11.70 -16.19 -12.66
C GLY A 20 10.30 -16.43 -13.23
N ASP A 21 9.54 -17.40 -12.69
CA ASP A 21 8.18 -17.72 -13.14
C ASP A 21 7.14 -16.82 -12.44
N TRP A 22 7.28 -15.50 -12.63
CA TRP A 22 6.49 -14.48 -11.91
C TRP A 22 4.97 -14.65 -12.08
N GLN A 23 4.51 -15.03 -13.28
CA GLN A 23 3.10 -15.24 -13.58
C GLN A 23 2.50 -16.41 -12.79
N GLN A 24 3.24 -17.53 -12.70
CA GLN A 24 2.82 -18.70 -11.91
C GLN A 24 2.85 -18.37 -10.42
N ALA A 25 3.87 -17.65 -9.96
CA ALA A 25 3.96 -17.22 -8.55
C ALA A 25 2.74 -16.37 -8.15
N GLN A 26 2.34 -15.41 -9.00
CA GLN A 26 1.13 -14.62 -8.76
C GLN A 26 -0.11 -15.50 -8.66
N LEU A 27 -0.31 -16.45 -9.58
CA LEU A 27 -1.46 -17.36 -9.55
C LEU A 27 -1.54 -18.17 -8.26
N ILE A 28 -0.40 -18.67 -7.77
CA ILE A 28 -0.31 -19.40 -6.51
C ILE A 28 -0.67 -18.49 -5.33
N TYR A 29 -0.17 -17.26 -5.30
CA TYR A 29 -0.53 -16.32 -4.25
C TYR A 29 -2.00 -15.87 -4.31
N ASP A 30 -2.58 -15.70 -5.50
CA ASP A 30 -4.00 -15.38 -5.68
C ASP A 30 -4.90 -16.49 -5.11
N GLN A 31 -4.52 -17.76 -5.31
CA GLN A 31 -5.21 -18.89 -4.70
C GLN A 31 -5.11 -18.85 -3.17
N ALA A 32 -3.93 -18.53 -2.64
CA ALA A 32 -3.69 -18.48 -1.20
C ALA A 32 -4.46 -17.34 -0.52
N VAL A 33 -4.57 -16.17 -1.15
CA VAL A 33 -5.36 -15.04 -0.65
C VAL A 33 -6.85 -15.37 -0.60
N LYS A 34 -7.38 -16.13 -1.56
CA LYS A 34 -8.78 -16.59 -1.51
C LYS A 34 -9.06 -17.52 -0.33
N ILE A 35 -8.04 -18.24 0.14
CA ILE A 35 -8.14 -19.13 1.31
C ILE A 35 -8.06 -18.33 2.60
N ASN A 36 -7.08 -17.43 2.72
CA ASN A 36 -6.92 -16.58 3.89
C ASN A 36 -6.62 -15.12 3.47
N PRO A 37 -7.66 -14.29 3.28
CA PRO A 37 -7.50 -12.92 2.82
C PRO A 37 -6.94 -11.97 3.89
N ASN A 38 -6.80 -12.42 5.13
CA ASN A 38 -6.24 -11.60 6.22
C ASN A 38 -4.76 -11.90 6.48
N PHE A 39 -4.16 -12.79 5.67
CA PHE A 39 -2.77 -13.16 5.84
C PHE A 39 -1.86 -12.14 5.15
N ASP A 40 -1.41 -11.17 5.94
CA ASP A 40 -0.59 -10.01 5.56
C ASP A 40 0.59 -10.33 4.62
N ARG A 41 1.34 -11.40 4.91
CA ARG A 41 2.51 -11.77 4.12
C ARG A 41 2.16 -12.16 2.67
N LEU A 42 0.97 -12.69 2.41
CA LEU A 42 0.54 -12.98 1.05
C LEU A 42 0.28 -11.71 0.25
N HIS A 43 -0.35 -10.71 0.87
CA HIS A 43 -0.57 -9.41 0.23
C HIS A 43 0.75 -8.70 -0.06
N LYS A 44 1.70 -8.72 0.88
CA LYS A 44 3.06 -8.23 0.66
C LYS A 44 3.73 -8.91 -0.54
N ASN A 45 3.64 -10.24 -0.61
CA ASN A 45 4.22 -11.00 -1.72
C ASN A 45 3.53 -10.67 -3.05
N LEU A 46 2.19 -10.60 -3.09
CA LEU A 46 1.45 -10.21 -4.30
C LEU A 46 1.82 -8.81 -4.79
N VAL A 47 1.85 -7.81 -3.91
CA VAL A 47 2.27 -6.45 -4.28
C VAL A 47 3.66 -6.47 -4.89
N ASN A 48 4.61 -7.17 -4.26
CA ASN A 48 5.97 -7.27 -4.78
C ASN A 48 6.04 -7.96 -6.15
N VAL A 49 5.28 -9.04 -6.35
CA VAL A 49 5.25 -9.78 -7.62
C VAL A 49 4.61 -8.96 -8.73
N ILE A 50 3.43 -8.39 -8.48
CA ILE A 50 2.70 -7.59 -9.48
C ILE A 50 3.51 -6.34 -9.83
N ALA A 51 4.02 -5.62 -8.82
CA ALA A 51 4.82 -4.40 -9.04
C ALA A 51 6.10 -4.67 -9.84
N LYS A 52 6.76 -5.80 -9.59
CA LYS A 52 8.01 -6.15 -10.28
C LYS A 52 7.80 -6.70 -11.69
N TYR A 53 6.75 -7.48 -11.89
CA TYR A 53 6.51 -8.17 -13.17
C TYR A 53 5.67 -7.35 -14.15
N GLN A 54 4.66 -6.62 -13.65
CA GLN A 54 3.69 -5.90 -14.48
C GLN A 54 3.84 -4.39 -14.35
N GLY A 55 4.12 -3.92 -13.13
CA GLY A 55 4.26 -2.49 -12.84
C GLY A 55 3.50 -2.09 -11.59
N ILE A 56 3.83 -0.92 -11.04
CA ILE A 56 3.19 -0.41 -9.82
C ILE A 56 1.71 -0.08 -10.07
N ASP A 57 1.36 0.33 -11.30
CA ASP A 57 -0.01 0.68 -11.68
C ASP A 57 -0.93 -0.56 -11.62
N GLU A 58 -0.43 -1.72 -12.02
CA GLU A 58 -1.15 -2.99 -11.91
C GLU A 58 -1.34 -3.42 -10.46
N ALA A 59 -0.38 -3.14 -9.58
CA ALA A 59 -0.54 -3.39 -8.15
C ALA A 59 -1.63 -2.49 -7.55
N PHE A 60 -1.69 -1.22 -7.96
CA PHE A 60 -2.78 -0.31 -7.59
C PHE A 60 -4.12 -0.82 -8.09
N ASN A 61 -4.21 -1.20 -9.37
CA ASN A 61 -5.44 -1.72 -9.98
C ASN A 61 -5.92 -3.01 -9.29
N TYR A 62 -5.01 -3.93 -8.96
CA TYR A 62 -5.35 -5.18 -8.28
C TYR A 62 -6.04 -4.93 -6.93
N TYR A 63 -5.54 -3.96 -6.16
CA TYR A 63 -6.11 -3.56 -4.87
C TYR A 63 -7.17 -2.45 -4.96
N GLN A 64 -7.55 -2.04 -6.17
CA GLN A 64 -8.50 -0.95 -6.42
C GLN A 64 -8.08 0.36 -5.74
N LEU A 65 -6.76 0.58 -5.64
CA LEU A 65 -6.18 1.81 -5.11
C LEU A 65 -6.05 2.82 -6.24
N THR A 66 -6.29 4.09 -5.91
CA THR A 66 -6.14 5.20 -6.85
C THR A 66 -5.28 6.28 -6.23
N ARG A 67 -4.30 6.76 -6.99
CA ARG A 67 -3.51 7.92 -6.57
C ARG A 67 -4.31 9.19 -6.84
N GLN A 68 -4.51 10.00 -5.80
CA GLN A 68 -5.36 11.19 -5.88
C GLN A 68 -4.58 12.46 -6.23
N ASP A 69 -3.30 12.52 -5.90
CA ASP A 69 -2.43 13.64 -6.27
C ASP A 69 -1.75 13.39 -7.63
N GLN A 70 -1.29 14.48 -8.27
CA GLN A 70 -0.46 14.43 -9.49
C GLN A 70 0.96 14.93 -9.23
N ARG A 71 1.38 14.99 -7.96
CA ARG A 71 2.58 15.73 -7.55
C ARG A 71 3.77 14.81 -7.46
N LYS A 72 4.94 15.29 -7.88
CA LYS A 72 6.19 14.58 -7.62
C LYS A 72 6.68 14.98 -6.23
N ILE A 73 6.67 14.04 -5.30
CA ILE A 73 7.25 14.24 -3.98
C ILE A 73 8.73 13.84 -4.07
N THR A 74 9.63 14.82 -3.91
CA THR A 74 11.05 14.55 -3.69
C THR A 74 11.24 14.18 -2.22
N ILE A 75 11.86 13.04 -1.95
CA ILE A 75 12.21 12.58 -0.59
C ILE A 75 13.73 12.58 -0.46
N ASN A 76 14.25 13.27 0.54
CA ASN A 76 15.68 13.27 0.87
C ASN A 76 15.98 12.18 1.92
N THR A 77 17.25 11.79 2.03
CA THR A 77 17.70 10.78 3.00
C THR A 77 17.57 11.22 4.46
N THR A 78 17.40 12.51 4.71
CA THR A 78 17.20 13.10 6.04
C THR A 78 15.73 13.31 6.39
N ASP A 79 14.83 13.19 5.43
CA ASP A 79 13.40 13.46 5.66
C ASP A 79 12.81 12.36 6.56
N ILE A 80 11.97 12.76 7.52
CA ILE A 80 11.15 11.86 8.32
C ILE A 80 9.75 11.80 7.71
N LEU A 81 9.32 10.59 7.33
CA LEU A 81 8.03 10.35 6.71
C LEU A 81 7.03 9.77 7.72
N ALA A 82 5.83 10.35 7.77
CA ALA A 82 4.69 9.76 8.46
C ALA A 82 3.74 9.09 7.47
N CYS A 83 3.55 7.78 7.60
CA CYS A 83 2.56 7.03 6.84
C CYS A 83 1.29 6.90 7.68
N VAL A 84 0.15 7.42 7.19
CA VAL A 84 -1.08 7.54 7.99
C VAL A 84 -2.29 7.10 7.17
N VAL A 85 -3.17 6.31 7.77
CA VAL A 85 -4.48 5.97 7.20
C VAL A 85 -5.53 6.88 7.83
N VAL A 86 -6.38 7.49 7.01
CA VAL A 86 -7.43 8.41 7.48
C VAL A 86 -8.79 8.03 6.91
N ARG A 87 -9.85 8.44 7.59
CA ARG A 87 -11.22 8.43 7.05
C ARG A 87 -12.06 9.48 7.78
N ASN A 88 -12.63 10.43 7.05
CA ASN A 88 -13.48 11.49 7.58
C ASN A 88 -12.85 12.26 8.75
N GLU A 89 -11.67 12.81 8.50
CA GLU A 89 -10.85 13.49 9.49
C GLU A 89 -10.76 15.01 9.29
N SER A 90 -11.62 15.61 8.47
CA SER A 90 -11.50 17.03 8.07
C SER A 90 -11.36 17.99 9.27
N LEU A 91 -12.00 17.68 10.40
CA LEU A 91 -11.94 18.46 11.63
C LEU A 91 -10.64 18.30 12.43
N ARG A 92 -10.03 17.11 12.43
CA ARG A 92 -8.86 16.78 13.29
C ARG A 92 -7.55 16.83 12.54
N LEU A 93 -7.59 16.53 11.24
CA LEU A 93 -6.43 16.43 10.37
C LEU A 93 -5.56 17.69 10.34
N PRO A 94 -6.10 18.92 10.35
CA PRO A 94 -5.26 20.12 10.42
C PRO A 94 -4.37 20.16 11.67
N TYR A 95 -4.92 19.80 12.83
CA TYR A 95 -4.18 19.75 14.09
C TYR A 95 -3.16 18.61 14.09
N PHE A 96 -3.54 17.45 13.57
CA PHE A 96 -2.64 16.31 13.42
C PHE A 96 -1.41 16.66 12.59
N LEU A 97 -1.60 17.25 11.40
CA LEU A 97 -0.48 17.64 10.54
C LEU A 97 0.37 18.73 11.20
N SER A 98 -0.26 19.76 11.77
CA SER A 98 0.45 20.84 12.45
C SER A 98 1.34 20.33 13.58
N TYR A 99 0.81 19.46 14.44
CA TYR A 99 1.55 18.87 15.55
C TYR A 99 2.76 18.06 15.05
N HIS A 100 2.56 17.16 14.08
CA HIS A 100 3.64 16.29 13.62
C HIS A 100 4.72 17.04 12.84
N ARG A 101 4.37 18.10 12.09
CA ARG A 101 5.34 19.02 11.51
C ARG A 101 6.23 19.64 12.59
N GLN A 102 5.66 20.06 13.72
CA GLN A 102 6.42 20.61 14.85
C GLN A 102 7.34 19.57 15.53
N GLN A 103 6.98 18.28 15.47
CA GLN A 103 7.84 17.19 15.94
C GLN A 103 8.94 16.79 14.95
N GLY A 104 8.99 17.42 13.77
CA GLY A 104 10.02 17.16 12.76
C GLY A 104 9.62 16.12 11.72
N ILE A 105 8.33 15.84 11.52
CA ILE A 105 7.87 15.13 10.32
C ILE A 105 7.94 16.08 9.13
N ASP A 106 8.67 15.68 8.10
CA ASP A 106 8.89 16.49 6.88
C ASP A 106 7.83 16.23 5.82
N LYS A 107 7.33 14.99 5.72
CA LYS A 107 6.40 14.55 4.68
C LYS A 107 5.42 13.52 5.18
N PHE A 108 4.25 13.47 4.54
CA PHE A 108 3.17 12.58 4.88
C PHE A 108 2.80 11.72 3.68
N LEU A 109 2.68 10.40 3.89
CA LEU A 109 2.04 9.49 2.95
C LEU A 109 0.67 9.14 3.52
N ILE A 110 -0.39 9.66 2.91
CA ILE A 110 -1.75 9.47 3.41
C ILE A 110 -2.50 8.45 2.57
N VAL A 111 -3.07 7.45 3.22
CA VAL A 111 -4.02 6.52 2.62
C VAL A 111 -5.42 6.92 3.09
N ASP A 112 -6.20 7.50 2.17
CA ASP A 112 -7.61 7.84 2.43
C ASP A 112 -8.49 6.61 2.22
N ASN A 113 -9.11 6.13 3.30
CA ASN A 113 -10.00 4.97 3.30
C ASN A 113 -11.45 5.38 2.94
N GLY A 114 -11.61 6.07 1.82
CA GLY A 114 -12.90 6.44 1.25
C GLY A 114 -13.64 7.51 2.06
N SER A 115 -12.95 8.62 2.37
CA SER A 115 -13.60 9.78 2.99
C SER A 115 -14.70 10.37 2.11
N ASN A 116 -15.74 10.87 2.75
CA ASN A 116 -16.88 11.52 2.11
C ASN A 116 -17.15 12.93 2.66
N ASP A 117 -16.19 13.47 3.41
CA ASP A 117 -16.13 14.85 3.89
C ASP A 117 -15.00 15.61 3.17
N GLU A 118 -14.60 16.77 3.71
CA GLU A 118 -13.57 17.62 3.14
C GLU A 118 -12.13 17.10 3.35
N THR A 119 -11.94 15.89 3.91
CA THR A 119 -10.61 15.31 4.19
C THR A 119 -9.71 15.31 2.97
N LEU A 120 -10.19 14.72 1.86
CA LEU A 120 -9.39 14.61 0.63
C LEU A 120 -9.08 16.00 0.05
N ALA A 121 -10.08 16.87 -0.02
CA ALA A 121 -9.91 18.23 -0.53
C ALA A 121 -8.89 19.04 0.30
N TYR A 122 -8.86 18.85 1.61
CA TYR A 122 -7.88 19.46 2.50
C TYR A 122 -6.47 18.89 2.28
N LEU A 123 -6.33 17.57 2.18
CA LEU A 123 -5.05 16.89 1.96
C LEU A 123 -4.38 17.30 0.65
N LEU A 124 -5.14 17.40 -0.44
CA LEU A 124 -4.62 17.80 -1.76
C LEU A 124 -4.05 19.23 -1.79
N GLN A 125 -4.39 20.07 -0.81
CA GLN A 125 -3.84 21.42 -0.65
C GLN A 125 -2.53 21.45 0.16
N GLN A 126 -2.16 20.35 0.82
CA GLN A 126 -0.97 20.29 1.68
C GLN A 126 0.27 19.95 0.84
N PRO A 127 1.28 20.83 0.74
CA PRO A 127 2.43 20.63 -0.17
C PRO A 127 3.36 19.46 0.20
N ASP A 128 3.26 19.00 1.44
CA ASP A 128 4.05 17.95 2.08
C ASP A 128 3.28 16.62 2.23
N VAL A 129 2.04 16.56 1.74
CA VAL A 129 1.22 15.33 1.56
C VAL A 129 1.23 14.91 0.10
#